data_AF-A0A094YKZ7-F1
#
_entry.id   AF-A0A094YKZ7-F1
#
_cell.length_a   1.000
_cell.length_b   1.000
_cell.length_c   1.000
_cell.angle_alpha   90.00
_cell.angle_beta   90.00
_cell.angle_gamma   90.00
#
_symmetry.space_group_name_H-M   'P 1'
#
loop_
_entity.id
_entity.type
_entity.pdbx_description
1 polymer ?
#
loop_
_entity_poly.entity_id
_entity_poly.type
_entity_poly.pdbx_seq_one_letter_code
_entity_poly.pdbx_strand_id
1 'polypeptide(L)'
;MLSEFSFLSQTVLSFVRRKKTEIGIERIDREPKLCDFQMVGSGYDDRDPWENLHIPKTAEGKKPAMVNGSKMTYRYYLPDAAFSVVLEVPPGKVEAIVQALQCPVWDIYLGRKNCVPTDFLYRGIFQEEAEAVNRAKEIALEKNRVEEFRVINDESDSYVEAGEVFTLNDVPVQFGSEKKYHDRRVRLIYAA
;
A
#
# COMPACT_ATOMS: atom_id res chain seq x y z
N MET A 1 19.16 -6.24 5.89
CA MET A 1 18.54 -5.05 5.26
C MET A 1 17.09 -4.84 5.68
N LEU A 2 16.15 -5.72 5.32
CA LEU A 2 14.72 -5.56 5.67
C LEU A 2 14.43 -5.82 7.15
N SER A 3 15.13 -6.79 7.75
CA SER A 3 15.05 -7.09 9.19
C SER A 3 15.48 -5.94 10.11
N GLU A 4 16.17 -4.92 9.59
CA GLU A 4 16.56 -3.75 10.40
C GLU A 4 15.40 -2.77 10.59
N PHE A 5 14.33 -2.90 9.79
CA PHE A 5 13.11 -2.10 9.91
C PHE A 5 12.05 -2.77 10.78
N SER A 6 12.23 -4.05 11.16
CA SER A 6 11.19 -4.80 11.86
C SER A 6 10.85 -4.28 13.25
N PHE A 7 11.79 -3.55 13.87
CA PHE A 7 11.66 -2.97 15.21
C PHE A 7 11.44 -1.46 15.18
N LEU A 8 11.31 -0.88 13.99
CA LEU A 8 11.14 0.56 13.83
C LEU A 8 9.67 0.91 13.73
N SER A 9 9.34 2.10 14.21
CA SER A 9 7.98 2.60 14.19
C SER A 9 7.50 2.92 12.77
N GLN A 10 6.22 2.65 12.52
CA GLN A 10 5.55 3.02 11.29
C GLN A 10 4.14 3.52 11.60
N THR A 11 3.84 4.73 11.15
CA THR A 11 2.51 5.32 11.25
C THR A 11 1.95 5.57 9.86
N VAL A 12 0.76 5.03 9.60
CA VAL A 12 0.05 5.21 8.35
C VAL A 12 -1.19 6.03 8.60
N LEU A 13 -1.27 7.22 8.03
CA LEU A 13 -2.45 8.08 8.07
C LEU A 13 -3.26 7.88 6.80
N SER A 14 -4.57 7.79 6.95
CA SER A 14 -5.49 7.67 5.83
C SER A 14 -6.38 8.90 5.70
N PHE A 15 -6.55 9.36 4.46
CA PHE A 15 -7.23 10.61 4.16
C PHE A 15 -8.37 10.41 3.15
N VAL A 16 -9.53 10.96 3.48
CA VAL A 16 -10.72 11.00 2.62
C VAL A 16 -10.99 12.42 2.13
N ARG A 17 -11.75 12.54 1.05
CA ARG A 17 -12.20 13.85 0.57
C ARG A 17 -13.08 14.51 1.62
N ARG A 18 -13.09 15.83 1.58
CA ARG A 18 -13.96 16.64 2.42
C ARG A 18 -14.76 17.62 1.58
N LYS A 19 -15.93 17.99 2.09
CA LYS A 19 -16.75 19.08 1.55
C LYS A 19 -16.86 20.17 2.61
N LYS A 20 -16.77 21.43 2.17
CA LYS A 20 -17.10 22.57 3.03
C LYS A 20 -18.61 22.77 3.02
N THR A 21 -19.22 22.78 4.19
CA THR A 21 -20.65 23.08 4.39
C THR A 21 -20.78 24.38 5.18
N GLU A 22 -22.00 24.90 5.30
CA GLU A 22 -22.28 26.11 6.11
C GLU A 22 -21.95 25.89 7.60
N ILE A 23 -21.99 24.63 8.06
CA ILE A 23 -21.84 24.23 9.47
C ILE A 23 -20.41 23.76 9.77
N GLY A 24 -19.58 23.48 8.75
CA GLY A 24 -18.19 23.08 8.95
C GLY A 24 -17.60 22.27 7.80
N ILE A 25 -16.81 21.25 8.16
CA ILE A 25 -16.19 20.32 7.23
C ILE A 25 -16.90 18.97 7.36
N GLU A 26 -17.43 18.48 6.26
CA GLU A 26 -18.04 17.16 6.17
C GLU A 26 -17.08 16.18 5.48
N ARG A 27 -16.89 14.99 6.08
CA ARG A 27 -16.13 13.90 5.46
C ARG A 27 -16.98 13.25 4.38
N ILE A 28 -16.39 13.01 3.22
CA ILE A 28 -17.03 12.22 2.17
C ILE A 28 -16.61 10.77 2.37
N ASP A 29 -17.60 9.87 2.44
CA ASP A 29 -17.35 8.44 2.56
C ASP A 29 -16.49 7.92 1.42
N ARG A 30 -15.72 6.87 1.70
CA ARG A 30 -14.89 6.23 0.68
C ARG A 30 -15.72 5.61 -0.42
N GLU A 31 -15.18 5.69 -1.62
CA GLU A 31 -15.64 4.87 -2.72
C GLU A 31 -15.55 3.38 -2.36
N PRO A 32 -16.54 2.55 -2.76
CA PRO A 32 -16.49 1.12 -2.53
C PRO A 32 -15.29 0.50 -3.27
N LYS A 33 -14.84 -0.65 -2.77
CA LYS A 33 -13.72 -1.38 -3.41
C LYS A 33 -14.08 -1.70 -4.86
N LEU A 34 -13.21 -1.31 -5.79
CA LEU A 34 -13.36 -1.66 -7.20
C LEU A 34 -12.94 -3.12 -7.39
N CYS A 35 -13.85 -3.94 -7.92
CA CYS A 35 -13.54 -5.31 -8.36
C CYS A 35 -13.20 -5.30 -9.85
N ASP A 36 -11.96 -5.60 -10.18
CA ASP A 36 -11.47 -5.77 -11.55
C ASP A 36 -11.50 -7.25 -11.92
N PHE A 37 -12.21 -7.58 -13.00
CA PHE A 37 -12.28 -8.92 -13.55
C PHE A 37 -11.16 -9.11 -14.59
N GLN A 38 -10.09 -9.78 -14.18
CA GLN A 38 -8.91 -9.96 -15.01
C GLN A 38 -8.74 -11.42 -15.44
N MET A 39 -8.78 -11.65 -16.75
CA MET A 39 -8.45 -12.93 -17.38
C MET A 39 -6.99 -12.96 -17.84
N VAL A 40 -6.34 -14.12 -17.69
CA VAL A 40 -4.99 -14.38 -18.21
C VAL A 40 -5.04 -15.57 -19.16
N GLY A 41 -4.48 -15.42 -20.36
CA GLY A 41 -4.38 -16.49 -21.36
C GLY A 41 -5.65 -16.79 -22.16
N SER A 42 -6.69 -15.95 -22.04
CA SER A 42 -7.92 -16.08 -22.84
C SER A 42 -7.81 -15.25 -24.12
N GLY A 43 -8.33 -15.77 -25.23
CA GLY A 43 -8.46 -15.04 -26.50
C GLY A 43 -7.21 -15.02 -27.40
N TYR A 44 -6.15 -15.73 -27.04
CA TYR A 44 -4.91 -15.85 -27.83
C TYR A 44 -4.94 -17.06 -28.78
N ASP A 45 -4.44 -16.91 -30.01
CA ASP A 45 -4.22 -17.99 -30.97
C ASP A 45 -3.01 -18.84 -30.55
N ASP A 46 -3.27 -20.10 -30.26
CA ASP A 46 -2.26 -21.00 -29.72
C ASP A 46 -1.32 -21.60 -30.80
N ARG A 47 -1.61 -21.29 -32.07
CA ARG A 47 -0.78 -21.61 -33.25
C ARG A 47 0.19 -20.50 -33.58
N ASP A 48 -0.12 -19.26 -33.20
CA ASP A 48 0.82 -18.15 -33.34
C ASP A 48 1.92 -18.26 -32.25
N PRO A 49 3.23 -18.29 -32.62
CA PRO A 49 4.30 -18.47 -31.66
C PRO A 49 4.36 -17.40 -30.57
N TRP A 50 3.97 -16.16 -30.88
CA TRP A 50 4.01 -15.05 -29.94
C TRP A 50 2.80 -15.06 -29.00
N GLU A 51 1.60 -15.24 -29.54
CA GLU A 51 0.37 -15.31 -28.75
C GLU A 51 0.35 -16.53 -27.82
N ASN A 52 0.94 -17.65 -28.24
CA ASN A 52 1.11 -18.84 -27.43
C ASN A 52 1.95 -18.61 -26.15
N LEU A 53 2.83 -17.60 -26.12
CA LEU A 53 3.58 -17.20 -24.91
C LEU A 53 2.67 -16.57 -23.85
N HIS A 54 1.55 -15.97 -24.25
CA HIS A 54 0.59 -15.35 -23.33
C HIS A 54 -0.41 -16.36 -22.72
N ILE A 55 -0.37 -17.63 -23.16
CA ILE A 55 -1.21 -18.72 -22.64
C ILE A 55 -0.45 -19.45 -21.52
N PRO A 56 -0.93 -19.42 -20.26
CA PRO A 56 -0.30 -20.10 -19.12
C PRO A 56 -0.04 -21.59 -19.38
N LYS A 57 1.08 -22.09 -18.84
CA LYS A 57 1.47 -23.50 -18.90
C LYS A 57 1.35 -24.17 -17.53
N THR A 58 1.19 -25.49 -17.52
CA THR A 58 1.28 -26.29 -16.28
C THR A 58 2.72 -26.33 -15.76
N ALA A 59 2.92 -26.87 -14.57
CA ALA A 59 4.26 -27.02 -13.99
C ALA A 59 5.20 -27.86 -14.88
N GLU A 60 4.66 -28.81 -15.65
CA GLU A 60 5.39 -29.62 -16.63
C GLU A 60 5.64 -28.90 -17.96
N GLY A 61 5.29 -27.61 -18.06
CA GLY A 61 5.45 -26.80 -19.27
C GLY A 61 4.41 -27.08 -20.37
N LYS A 62 3.42 -27.93 -20.11
CA LYS A 62 2.39 -28.29 -21.09
C LYS A 62 1.26 -27.27 -21.11
N LYS A 63 0.55 -27.18 -22.24
CA LYS A 63 -0.73 -26.45 -22.31
C LYS A 63 -1.73 -27.16 -21.37
N PRO A 64 -2.57 -26.43 -20.64
CA PRO A 64 -3.65 -27.01 -19.85
C PRO A 64 -4.58 -27.81 -20.79
N ALA A 65 -4.92 -29.04 -20.42
CA ALA A 65 -5.88 -29.82 -21.19
C ALA A 65 -7.27 -29.17 -21.04
N MET A 66 -7.88 -28.73 -22.15
CA MET A 66 -9.17 -28.00 -22.29
C MET A 66 -9.13 -26.46 -22.14
N VAL A 67 -10.26 -25.84 -22.53
CA VAL A 67 -10.65 -24.40 -22.46
C VAL A 67 -10.34 -23.74 -21.09
N ASN A 68 -10.01 -24.51 -20.06
CA ASN A 68 -9.61 -24.09 -18.72
C ASN A 68 -8.15 -23.57 -18.59
N GLY A 69 -7.47 -23.30 -19.71
CA GLY A 69 -6.16 -22.65 -19.68
C GLY A 69 -6.21 -21.18 -19.25
N SER A 70 -7.35 -20.52 -19.46
CA SER A 70 -7.60 -19.17 -18.99
C SER A 70 -7.76 -19.11 -17.47
N LYS A 71 -6.99 -18.26 -16.80
CA LYS A 71 -7.16 -17.99 -15.37
C LYS A 71 -8.01 -16.75 -15.18
N MET A 72 -9.18 -16.92 -14.57
CA MET A 72 -10.01 -15.81 -14.11
C MET A 72 -9.53 -15.39 -12.72
N THR A 73 -9.25 -14.10 -12.56
CA THR A 73 -8.87 -13.51 -11.28
C THR A 73 -9.74 -12.30 -10.98
N TYR A 74 -10.17 -12.17 -9.73
CA TYR A 74 -10.92 -11.02 -9.24
C TYR A 74 -9.99 -10.22 -8.34
N ARG A 75 -9.68 -8.99 -8.73
CA ARG A 75 -8.70 -8.16 -8.04
C ARG A 75 -9.38 -6.93 -7.48
N TYR A 76 -9.29 -6.76 -6.17
CA TYR A 76 -9.88 -5.62 -5.48
C TYR A 76 -8.87 -4.49 -5.33
N TYR A 77 -9.33 -3.26 -5.57
CA TYR A 77 -8.57 -2.02 -5.46
C TYR A 77 -9.30 -1.01 -4.59
N LEU A 78 -8.56 -0.05 -4.04
CA LEU A 78 -9.07 1.06 -3.26
C LEU A 78 -9.11 2.33 -4.15
N PRO A 79 -10.25 2.67 -4.76
CA PRO A 79 -10.37 3.90 -5.53
C PRO A 79 -10.31 5.14 -4.62
N ASP A 80 -9.74 6.22 -5.15
CA ASP A 80 -9.63 7.55 -4.50
C ASP A 80 -9.02 7.56 -3.08
N ALA A 81 -8.29 6.52 -2.70
CA ALA A 81 -7.63 6.42 -1.41
C ALA A 81 -6.30 7.21 -1.41
N ALA A 82 -6.06 7.95 -0.33
CA ALA A 82 -4.83 8.71 -0.11
C ALA A 82 -4.26 8.38 1.27
N PHE A 83 -2.95 8.17 1.32
CA PHE A 83 -2.24 7.80 2.54
C PHE A 83 -1.00 8.67 2.72
N SER A 84 -0.57 8.83 3.96
CA SER A 84 0.79 9.26 4.28
C SER A 84 1.43 8.22 5.20
N VAL A 85 2.70 7.92 4.96
CA VAL A 85 3.46 6.96 5.75
C VAL A 85 4.59 7.72 6.41
N VAL A 86 4.59 7.70 7.74
CA VAL A 86 5.73 8.12 8.55
C VAL A 86 6.47 6.86 8.92
N LEU A 87 7.73 6.77 8.50
CA LEU A 87 8.57 5.61 8.69
C LEU A 87 9.81 6.05 9.45
N GLU A 88 10.08 5.39 10.57
CA GLU A 88 11.38 5.49 11.22
C GLU A 88 12.42 4.71 10.42
N VAL A 89 13.59 5.31 10.23
CA VAL A 89 14.63 4.81 9.33
C VAL A 89 15.95 4.69 10.08
N PRO A 90 16.72 3.58 9.91
CA PRO A 90 18.04 3.47 10.50
C PRO A 90 18.94 4.64 10.06
N PRO A 91 19.69 5.29 10.96
CA PRO A 91 20.48 6.49 10.65
C PRO A 91 21.39 6.33 9.43
N GLY A 92 22.05 5.17 9.27
CA GLY A 92 22.94 4.89 8.14
C GLY A 92 22.25 4.62 6.80
N LYS A 93 20.92 4.69 6.72
CA LYS A 93 20.14 4.41 5.48
C LYS A 93 19.29 5.58 5.00
N VAL A 94 19.20 6.66 5.77
CA VAL A 94 18.32 7.80 5.46
C VAL A 94 18.62 8.34 4.07
N GLU A 95 19.86 8.72 3.80
CA GLU A 95 20.29 9.31 2.53
C GLU A 95 20.03 8.40 1.33
N ALA A 96 20.35 7.11 1.47
CA ALA A 96 20.14 6.11 0.43
C ALA A 96 18.64 5.93 0.10
N ILE A 97 17.77 5.93 1.12
CA ILE A 97 16.32 5.83 0.91
C ILE A 97 15.77 7.09 0.26
N VAL A 98 16.20 8.27 0.72
CA VAL A 98 15.77 9.55 0.12
C VAL A 98 16.15 9.58 -1.36
N GLN A 99 17.40 9.25 -1.69
CA GLN A 99 17.85 9.19 -3.08
C GLN A 99 17.04 8.16 -3.88
N ALA A 100 16.76 6.98 -3.32
CA ALA A 100 15.97 5.95 -4.00
C ALA A 100 14.51 6.37 -4.23
N LEU A 101 13.90 7.16 -3.35
CA LEU A 101 12.54 7.67 -3.53
C LEU A 101 12.47 8.84 -4.52
N GLN A 102 13.53 9.65 -4.62
CA GLN A 102 13.59 10.78 -5.55
C GLN A 102 14.05 10.38 -6.95
N CYS A 103 14.96 9.41 -7.04
CA CYS A 103 15.55 8.93 -8.29
C CYS A 103 15.52 7.39 -8.32
N PRO A 104 14.34 6.77 -8.43
CA PRO A 104 14.22 5.33 -8.37
C PRO A 104 14.81 4.66 -9.62
N VAL A 105 15.50 3.53 -9.42
CA VAL A 105 16.01 2.69 -10.52
C VAL A 105 14.88 1.92 -11.22
N TRP A 106 13.81 1.60 -10.49
CA TRP A 106 12.62 0.92 -11.00
C TRP A 106 11.37 1.74 -10.73
N ASP A 107 10.36 1.63 -11.60
CA ASP A 107 9.08 2.32 -11.41
C ASP A 107 8.46 1.95 -10.06
N ILE A 108 8.02 2.97 -9.31
CA ILE A 108 7.34 2.78 -8.04
C ILE A 108 5.83 2.69 -8.29
N TYR A 109 5.20 1.74 -7.61
CA TYR A 109 3.77 1.47 -7.72
C TYR A 109 3.14 1.19 -6.36
N LEU A 110 1.86 1.54 -6.21
CA LEU A 110 1.09 1.35 -4.98
C LEU A 110 0.48 -0.05 -4.96
N GLY A 111 1.26 -1.02 -4.49
CA GLY A 111 0.88 -2.44 -4.41
C GLY A 111 1.06 -3.20 -5.72
N ARG A 112 0.28 -2.85 -6.77
CA ARG A 112 0.36 -3.49 -8.09
C ARG A 112 0.88 -2.52 -9.14
N LYS A 113 1.62 -3.01 -10.16
CA LYS A 113 2.25 -2.19 -11.22
C LYS A 113 1.30 -1.25 -11.97
N ASN A 114 0.00 -1.57 -12.04
CA ASN A 114 -1.00 -0.73 -12.67
C ASN A 114 -1.49 0.43 -11.78
N CYS A 115 -1.08 0.51 -10.52
CA CYS A 115 -1.43 1.57 -9.58
C CYS A 115 -0.27 2.55 -9.46
N VAL A 116 -0.11 3.41 -10.48
CA VAL A 116 0.95 4.44 -10.52
C VAL A 116 0.65 5.53 -9.48
N PRO A 117 1.63 5.96 -8.66
CA PRO A 117 1.46 7.09 -7.75
C PRO A 117 1.09 8.35 -8.52
N THR A 118 0.07 9.07 -8.06
CA THR A 118 -0.37 10.34 -8.65
C THR A 118 0.21 11.56 -7.92
N ASP A 119 1.14 11.33 -6.99
CA ASP A 119 1.69 12.33 -6.11
C ASP A 119 3.14 12.00 -5.72
N PHE A 120 3.86 12.99 -5.21
CA PHE A 120 5.23 12.80 -4.74
C PHE A 120 5.27 11.87 -3.52
N LEU A 121 6.15 10.87 -3.59
CA LEU A 121 6.33 9.87 -2.54
C LEU A 121 7.18 10.40 -1.38
N TYR A 122 8.29 11.07 -1.69
CA TYR A 122 9.16 11.65 -0.67
C TYR A 122 8.64 13.00 -0.19
N ARG A 123 8.50 13.16 1.13
CA ARG A 123 7.94 14.38 1.77
C ARG A 123 8.86 15.08 2.75
N GLY A 124 10.04 14.53 3.04
CA GLY A 124 11.02 15.13 3.93
C GLY A 124 11.56 14.16 4.97
N ILE A 125 12.50 14.67 5.77
CA ILE A 125 13.02 14.04 6.98
C ILE A 125 12.59 14.94 8.14
N PHE A 126 12.13 14.31 9.22
CA PHE A 126 11.66 14.99 10.41
C PHE A 126 12.35 14.36 11.61
N GLN A 127 12.63 15.16 12.65
CA GLN A 127 13.24 14.63 13.87
C GLN A 127 12.20 13.91 14.73
N GLU A 128 10.97 14.42 14.73
CA GLU A 128 9.87 13.89 15.52
C GLU A 128 8.72 13.43 14.63
N GLU A 129 8.07 12.33 15.00
CA GLU A 129 6.89 11.81 14.29
C GLU A 129 5.77 12.86 14.19
N ALA A 130 5.57 13.64 15.26
CA ALA A 130 4.54 14.66 15.33
C ALA A 130 4.70 15.73 14.23
N GLU A 131 5.93 16.11 13.89
CA GLU A 131 6.22 17.06 12.81
C GLU A 131 5.85 16.48 11.45
N ALA A 132 6.20 15.21 11.20
CA ALA A 132 5.85 14.51 9.98
C ALA A 132 4.33 14.35 9.82
N VAL A 133 3.63 14.04 10.91
CA VAL A 133 2.16 13.95 10.95
C VAL A 133 1.51 15.29 10.65
N ASN A 134 2.01 16.39 11.23
CA ASN A 134 1.50 17.73 10.95
C ASN A 134 1.70 18.11 9.49
N ARG A 135 2.88 17.82 8.93
CA ARG A 135 3.15 18.07 7.51
C ARG A 135 2.22 17.25 6.59
N ALA A 136 1.95 16.00 6.94
CA ALA A 136 0.99 15.17 6.20
C ALA A 136 -0.42 15.78 6.22
N LYS A 137 -0.87 16.30 7.37
CA LYS A 137 -2.17 16.96 7.52
C LYS A 137 -2.26 18.26 6.70
N GLU A 138 -1.20 19.05 6.65
CA GLU A 138 -1.14 20.26 5.80
C GLU A 138 -1.29 19.91 4.32
N ILE A 139 -0.55 18.91 3.83
CA ILE A 139 -0.65 18.47 2.43
C ILE A 139 -2.05 17.93 2.12
N ALA A 140 -2.65 17.18 3.05
CA ALA A 140 -4.02 16.72 2.91
C ALA A 140 -5.01 17.89 2.83
N LEU A 141 -4.81 18.93 3.65
CA LEU A 141 -5.62 20.15 3.66
C LEU A 141 -5.58 20.86 2.30
N GLU A 142 -4.38 21.06 1.75
CA GLU A 142 -4.15 21.64 0.42
C GLU A 142 -4.86 20.84 -0.68
N LYS A 143 -4.99 19.52 -0.50
CA LYS A 143 -5.63 18.59 -1.43
C LYS A 143 -7.11 18.34 -1.16
N ASN A 144 -7.75 19.17 -0.33
CA ASN A 144 -9.16 19.03 0.07
C ASN A 144 -9.48 17.66 0.67
N ARG A 145 -8.60 17.18 1.53
CA ARG A 145 -8.76 15.94 2.29
C ARG A 145 -8.67 16.20 3.80
N VAL A 146 -9.17 15.24 4.56
CA VAL A 146 -9.12 15.20 6.01
C VAL A 146 -8.80 13.78 6.46
N GLU A 147 -8.12 13.66 7.59
CA GLU A 147 -7.81 12.36 8.18
C GLU A 147 -9.09 11.64 8.58
N GLU A 148 -9.16 10.35 8.29
CA GLU A 148 -10.25 9.48 8.69
C GLU A 148 -9.82 8.51 9.80
N PHE A 149 -8.65 7.91 9.63
CA PHE A 149 -8.03 7.04 10.62
C PHE A 149 -6.52 7.01 10.42
N ARG A 150 -5.83 6.49 11.43
CA ARG A 150 -4.42 6.13 11.35
C ARG A 150 -4.18 4.75 11.93
N VAL A 151 -3.11 4.12 11.46
CA VAL A 151 -2.61 2.83 11.95
C VAL A 151 -1.23 3.05 12.52
N ILE A 152 -1.02 2.68 13.78
CA ILE A 152 0.26 2.77 14.49
C ILE A 152 0.72 1.38 14.94
N ASN A 153 2.02 1.22 15.21
CA ASN A 153 2.52 0.03 15.89
C ASN A 153 1.93 -0.03 17.31
N ASP A 154 1.47 -1.21 17.73
CA ASP A 154 0.94 -1.43 19.08
C ASP A 154 2.07 -2.00 19.96
N GLU A 155 2.87 -1.11 20.56
CA GLU A 155 4.04 -1.46 21.38
C GLU A 155 3.70 -1.64 22.87
N SER A 156 2.45 -1.39 23.26
CA SER A 156 2.06 -1.29 24.66
C SER A 156 1.32 -2.52 25.21
N ASP A 157 1.82 -3.06 26.33
CA ASP A 157 1.01 -3.79 27.32
C ASP A 157 0.08 -2.83 28.12
N SER A 158 0.25 -1.52 27.97
CA SER A 158 -0.61 -0.51 28.60
C SER A 158 -1.86 -0.22 27.77
N TYR A 159 -2.99 -0.19 28.46
CA TYR A 159 -4.31 0.11 27.91
C TYR A 159 -4.33 1.51 27.28
N VAL A 160 -4.22 1.59 25.95
CA VAL A 160 -4.65 2.79 25.21
C VAL A 160 -6.16 2.64 25.02
N GLU A 161 -6.96 3.52 25.64
CA GLU A 161 -8.43 3.45 25.67
C GLU A 161 -9.10 3.51 24.28
N ALA A 162 -8.41 4.04 23.27
CA ALA A 162 -8.99 4.27 21.95
C ALA A 162 -8.35 3.37 20.88
N GLY A 163 -9.20 2.75 20.06
CA GLY A 163 -8.82 2.06 18.83
C GLY A 163 -8.88 0.53 18.87
N GLU A 164 -8.93 -0.06 17.69
CA GLU A 164 -9.01 -1.51 17.49
C GLU A 164 -7.61 -2.09 17.27
N VAL A 165 -7.30 -3.22 17.91
CA VAL A 165 -5.99 -3.88 17.78
C VAL A 165 -6.10 -5.05 16.80
N PHE A 166 -5.15 -5.14 15.88
CA PHE A 166 -5.04 -6.19 14.88
C PHE A 166 -3.65 -6.81 14.88
N THR A 167 -3.57 -8.09 14.52
CA THR A 167 -2.30 -8.74 14.17
C THR A 167 -2.24 -8.87 12.65
N LEU A 168 -1.17 -8.36 12.04
CA LEU A 168 -0.94 -8.40 10.60
C LEU A 168 0.34 -9.17 10.28
N ASN A 169 0.30 -10.03 9.25
CA ASN A 169 1.48 -10.71 8.71
C ASN A 169 2.08 -9.89 7.54
N ASP A 170 2.62 -8.71 7.85
CA ASP A 170 3.03 -7.72 6.85
C ASP A 170 4.48 -7.20 7.00
N VAL A 171 5.25 -7.65 8.00
CA VAL A 171 6.68 -7.30 8.14
C VAL A 171 7.50 -8.14 7.17
N PRO A 172 8.12 -7.56 6.12
CA PRO A 172 8.81 -8.35 5.10
C PRO A 172 10.16 -8.86 5.61
N VAL A 173 10.31 -10.18 5.65
CA VAL A 173 11.60 -10.84 5.95
C VAL A 173 12.35 -11.14 4.67
N GLN A 174 11.63 -11.60 3.63
CA GLN A 174 12.21 -12.01 2.36
C GLN A 174 11.23 -11.78 1.21
N PHE A 175 11.72 -11.21 0.10
CA PHE A 175 11.04 -11.20 -1.19
C PHE A 175 11.68 -12.20 -2.16
N GLY A 176 10.96 -12.62 -3.20
CA GLY A 176 11.46 -13.53 -4.23
C GLY A 176 10.42 -14.58 -4.62
N SER A 177 10.92 -15.72 -5.10
CA SER A 177 10.11 -16.92 -5.36
C SER A 177 9.39 -17.41 -4.10
N GLU A 178 10.07 -17.33 -2.96
CA GLU A 178 9.50 -17.54 -1.64
C GLU A 178 9.40 -16.21 -0.89
N LYS A 179 8.17 -15.77 -0.65
CA LYS A 179 7.90 -14.58 0.16
C LYS A 179 7.71 -14.98 1.61
N LYS A 180 8.43 -14.34 2.53
CA LYS A 180 8.34 -14.59 3.98
C LYS A 180 8.05 -13.29 4.70
N TYR A 181 7.07 -13.36 5.59
CA TYR A 181 6.63 -12.24 6.42
C TYR A 181 6.51 -12.70 7.87
N HIS A 182 6.65 -11.75 8.79
CA HIS A 182 6.42 -11.98 10.21
C HIS A 182 5.24 -11.13 10.70
N ASP A 183 4.66 -11.56 11.81
CA ASP A 183 3.53 -10.87 12.41
C ASP A 183 3.99 -9.62 13.17
N ARG A 184 3.17 -8.57 13.11
CA ARG A 184 3.22 -7.42 14.02
C ARG A 184 1.82 -7.07 14.51
N ARG A 185 1.76 -6.44 15.68
CA ARG A 185 0.53 -5.86 16.22
C ARG A 185 0.43 -4.40 15.83
N VAL A 186 -0.75 -4.00 15.40
CA VAL A 186 -1.06 -2.61 15.03
C VAL A 186 -2.35 -2.17 15.69
N ARG A 187 -2.49 -0.87 15.89
CA ARG A 187 -3.69 -0.24 16.43
C ARG A 187 -4.27 0.73 15.41
N LEU A 188 -5.56 0.56 15.11
CA LEU A 188 -6.36 1.45 14.28
C LEU A 188 -7.04 2.50 15.16
N ILE A 189 -6.77 3.78 14.89
CA ILE A 189 -7.34 4.90 15.62
C ILE A 189 -8.11 5.78 14.63
N TYR A 190 -9.41 5.92 14.85
CA TYR A 190 -10.25 6.82 14.04
C TYR A 190 -10.02 8.27 14.44
N ALA A 191 -9.99 9.16 13.45
CA ALA A 191 -9.89 10.59 13.69
C ALA A 191 -11.21 11.11 14.25
N ALA A 192 -11.11 11.95 15.30
CA ALA A 192 -12.25 12.67 15.89
C ALA A 192 -12.92 13.61 14.88
#